data_AF-A0A2P7U316-F1
#
_entry.id   AF-A0A2P7U316-F1
#
_cell.length_a   1.000
_cell.length_b   1.000
_cell.length_c   1.000
_cell.angle_alpha   90.00
_cell.angle_beta   90.00
_cell.angle_gamma   90.00
#
_symmetry.space_group_name_H-M   'P 1'
#
loop_
_entity.id
_entity.type
_entity.pdbx_description
1 polymer ?
#
loop_
_entity_poly.entity_id
_entity_poly.type
_entity_poly.pdbx_seq_one_letter_code
_entity_poly.pdbx_strand_id
1 'polypeptide(L)'
;MNKSLGLLAAAMLGAAPAAYADDVLTGDTRLACEAILCLSSGDRPSECTASIKRYFSIRHKKLGDTLKARRNFLKMCPASSENREMAGLVDAIAEGAGRCDAKELNRMMRYSAWEEVCEQKTYNRLGRNYTKQENCKLVKKFRVRPDKPQYCKAYFEHGLTTTGDKVRYVGEEKTDGRWVDVR
;
A
#
# COMPACT_ATOMS: atom_id res chain seq x y z
N MET A 1 41.31 -61.04 5.49
CA MET A 1 41.56 -59.58 5.47
C MET A 1 41.74 -59.20 3.99
N ASN A 2 41.00 -58.34 3.29
CA ASN A 2 39.93 -57.37 3.54
C ASN A 2 39.23 -57.19 2.16
N LYS A 3 37.89 -57.18 2.11
CA LYS A 3 36.99 -56.09 1.65
C LYS A 3 37.34 -55.47 0.27
N SER A 4 36.45 -55.25 -0.69
CA SER A 4 34.99 -55.16 -0.68
C SER A 4 34.48 -55.05 -2.13
N LEU A 5 33.29 -55.61 -2.35
CA LEU A 5 32.47 -55.58 -3.56
C LEU A 5 32.03 -54.13 -3.89
N GLY A 6 32.19 -53.70 -5.15
CA GLY A 6 31.79 -52.38 -5.63
C GLY A 6 30.55 -52.41 -6.52
N LEU A 7 29.53 -51.66 -6.08
CA LEU A 7 28.43 -50.97 -6.77
C LEU A 7 27.78 -51.56 -8.05
N LEU A 8 26.45 -51.64 -8.01
CA LEU A 8 25.54 -50.93 -8.95
C LEU A 8 24.08 -51.04 -8.43
N ALA A 9 23.62 -50.02 -7.70
CA ALA A 9 22.20 -49.83 -7.41
C ALA A 9 21.66 -48.77 -8.39
N ALA A 10 20.90 -49.20 -9.39
CA ALA A 10 20.16 -48.32 -10.28
C ALA A 10 18.94 -47.77 -9.51
N ALA A 11 19.04 -46.54 -9.01
CA ALA A 11 17.89 -45.81 -8.50
C ALA A 11 17.12 -45.25 -9.71
N MET A 12 15.99 -45.88 -10.06
CA MET A 12 15.04 -45.28 -10.99
C MET A 12 14.42 -44.05 -10.32
N LEU A 13 14.82 -42.85 -10.77
CA LEU A 13 14.06 -41.63 -10.52
C LEU A 13 12.73 -41.74 -11.28
N GLY A 14 11.70 -42.20 -10.60
CA GLY A 14 10.33 -41.95 -11.01
C GLY A 14 10.08 -40.44 -10.95
N ALA A 15 10.11 -39.77 -12.10
CA ALA A 15 9.55 -38.44 -12.22
C ALA A 15 8.05 -38.54 -11.94
N ALA A 16 7.63 -38.16 -10.74
CA ALA A 16 6.23 -37.90 -10.47
C ALA A 16 5.80 -36.72 -11.36
N PRO A 17 4.73 -36.84 -12.16
CA PRO A 17 4.18 -35.67 -12.82
C PRO A 17 3.68 -34.71 -11.73
N ALA A 18 4.18 -33.48 -11.75
CA ALA A 18 3.57 -32.38 -11.02
C ALA A 18 2.17 -32.16 -11.61
N ALA A 19 1.18 -32.77 -10.98
CA ALA A 19 -0.22 -32.50 -11.24
C ALA A 19 -0.55 -31.11 -10.70
N TYR A 20 -0.24 -30.06 -11.46
CA TYR A 20 -0.98 -28.82 -11.36
C TYR A 20 -2.37 -29.13 -11.90
N ALA A 21 -3.30 -29.41 -10.99
CA ALA A 21 -4.70 -29.47 -11.35
C ALA A 21 -5.10 -28.09 -11.89
N ASP A 22 -5.51 -28.06 -13.16
CA ASP A 22 -6.37 -27.01 -13.74
C ASP A 22 -7.71 -27.04 -13.00
N ASP A 23 -7.71 -26.71 -11.71
CA ASP A 23 -8.92 -26.50 -10.93
C ASP A 23 -9.48 -25.17 -11.41
N VAL A 24 -10.33 -25.22 -12.44
CA VAL A 24 -10.94 -24.04 -13.05
C VAL A 24 -11.74 -23.33 -11.96
N LEU A 25 -11.13 -22.32 -11.35
CA LEU A 25 -11.79 -21.50 -10.35
C LEU A 25 -12.97 -20.80 -11.04
N THR A 26 -14.16 -20.90 -10.45
CA THR A 26 -15.37 -20.27 -10.96
C THR A 26 -15.95 -19.27 -9.96
N GLY A 27 -16.82 -18.37 -10.45
CA GLY A 27 -17.56 -17.43 -9.59
C GLY A 27 -16.68 -16.52 -8.73
N ASP A 28 -17.12 -16.31 -7.48
CA ASP A 28 -16.45 -15.43 -6.51
C ASP A 28 -15.07 -15.94 -6.10
N THR A 29 -14.83 -17.26 -6.12
CA THR A 29 -13.51 -17.85 -5.83
C THR A 29 -12.45 -17.38 -6.84
N ARG A 30 -12.79 -17.41 -8.14
CA ARG A 30 -11.92 -16.87 -9.20
C ARG A 30 -11.65 -15.38 -8.99
N LEU A 31 -12.71 -14.60 -8.79
CA LEU A 31 -12.60 -13.16 -8.60
C LEU A 31 -11.80 -12.78 -7.35
N ALA A 32 -11.85 -13.60 -6.29
CA ALA A 32 -11.06 -13.41 -5.09
C ALA A 32 -9.57 -13.58 -5.36
N CYS A 33 -9.16 -14.65 -6.04
CA CYS A 33 -7.76 -14.86 -6.41
C CYS A 33 -7.25 -13.77 -7.36
N GLU A 34 -8.05 -13.40 -8.37
CA GLU A 34 -7.73 -12.29 -9.27
C GLU A 34 -7.63 -10.96 -8.50
N ALA A 35 -8.50 -10.71 -7.52
CA ALA A 35 -8.44 -9.49 -6.71
C ALA A 35 -7.17 -9.42 -5.87
N ILE A 36 -6.70 -10.54 -5.29
CA ILE A 36 -5.41 -10.58 -4.57
C ILE A 36 -4.28 -10.14 -5.50
N LEU A 37 -4.19 -10.72 -6.69
CA LEU A 37 -3.14 -10.37 -7.66
C LEU A 37 -3.25 -8.90 -8.12
N CYS A 38 -4.43 -8.49 -8.53
CA CYS A 38 -4.71 -7.14 -9.06
C CYS A 38 -4.58 -6.03 -8.01
N LEU A 39 -4.82 -6.33 -6.74
CA LEU A 39 -4.61 -5.38 -5.64
C LEU A 39 -3.19 -5.46 -5.08
N SER A 40 -2.41 -6.48 -5.41
CA SER A 40 -0.99 -6.54 -5.08
C SER A 40 -0.14 -5.80 -6.11
N SER A 41 -0.63 -5.64 -7.34
CA SER A 41 0.03 -4.87 -8.39
C SER A 41 -0.33 -3.39 -8.35
N GLY A 42 0.68 -2.54 -8.57
CA GLY A 42 0.48 -1.12 -8.87
C GLY A 42 -0.20 -0.89 -10.24
N ASP A 43 -0.03 -1.81 -11.18
CA ASP A 43 -0.61 -1.76 -12.51
C ASP A 43 -1.92 -2.54 -12.58
N ARG A 44 -2.94 -1.94 -13.20
CA ARG A 44 -4.30 -2.49 -13.27
C ARG A 44 -4.75 -2.57 -14.72
N PRO A 45 -4.44 -3.66 -15.42
CA PRO A 45 -4.91 -3.86 -16.78
C PRO A 45 -6.41 -4.18 -16.77
N SER A 46 -7.04 -4.19 -17.95
CA SER A 46 -8.50 -4.31 -18.08
C SER A 46 -9.08 -5.59 -17.46
N GLU A 47 -8.29 -6.66 -17.42
CA GLU A 47 -8.58 -7.97 -16.86
C GLU A 47 -8.89 -7.88 -15.37
N CYS A 48 -8.26 -6.94 -14.66
CA CYS A 48 -8.51 -6.69 -13.24
C CYS A 48 -9.85 -6.02 -12.95
N THR A 49 -10.55 -5.50 -13.96
CA THR A 49 -11.75 -4.68 -13.76
C THR A 49 -12.84 -5.44 -13.01
N ALA A 50 -13.07 -6.71 -13.36
CA ALA A 50 -14.14 -7.50 -12.76
C ALA A 50 -13.87 -7.80 -11.27
N SER A 51 -12.67 -8.28 -10.95
CA SER A 51 -12.25 -8.65 -9.60
C SER A 51 -12.16 -7.43 -8.68
N ILE A 52 -11.57 -6.33 -9.16
CA ILE A 52 -11.50 -5.06 -8.43
C ILE A 52 -12.89 -4.48 -8.19
N LYS A 53 -13.78 -4.49 -9.20
CA LYS A 53 -15.16 -4.00 -9.04
C LYS A 53 -15.91 -4.83 -8.00
N ARG A 54 -15.77 -6.16 -8.03
CA ARG A 54 -16.37 -7.05 -7.04
C ARG A 54 -15.84 -6.77 -5.63
N TYR A 55 -14.54 -6.61 -5.46
CA TYR A 55 -13.91 -6.27 -4.19
C TYR A 55 -14.43 -4.95 -3.62
N PHE A 56 -14.43 -3.89 -4.42
CA PHE A 56 -14.88 -2.56 -3.97
C PHE A 56 -16.41 -2.42 -3.86
N SER A 57 -17.19 -3.29 -4.49
CA SER A 57 -18.65 -3.34 -4.29
C SER A 57 -19.02 -3.87 -2.90
N ILE A 58 -18.12 -4.61 -2.23
CA ILE A 58 -18.32 -5.05 -0.85
C ILE A 58 -18.15 -3.84 0.07
N ARG A 59 -19.28 -3.37 0.59
CA ARG A 59 -19.37 -2.22 1.48
C ARG A 59 -20.49 -2.41 2.50
N HIS A 60 -20.21 -2.01 3.72
CA HIS A 60 -21.16 -1.98 4.84
C HIS A 60 -21.22 -0.58 5.43
N LYS A 61 -22.19 -0.34 6.34
CA LYS A 61 -22.34 0.94 7.03
C LYS A 61 -21.11 1.29 7.87
N LYS A 62 -20.48 0.29 8.49
CA LYS A 62 -19.28 0.45 9.32
C LYS A 62 -18.04 0.02 8.53
N LEU A 63 -16.95 0.76 8.71
CA LEU A 63 -15.67 0.44 8.08
C LEU A 63 -15.17 -0.94 8.52
N GLY A 64 -15.19 -1.25 9.81
CA GLY A 64 -14.76 -2.56 10.33
C GLY A 64 -15.49 -3.74 9.66
N ASP A 65 -16.81 -3.63 9.49
CA ASP A 65 -17.61 -4.64 8.80
C ASP A 65 -17.21 -4.77 7.31
N THR A 66 -16.93 -3.64 6.66
CA THR A 66 -16.41 -3.61 5.27
C THR A 66 -15.07 -4.32 5.15
N LEU A 67 -14.12 -4.03 6.05
CA LEU A 67 -12.79 -4.66 6.05
C LEU A 67 -12.89 -6.16 6.32
N LYS A 68 -13.75 -6.57 7.27
CA LYS A 68 -14.01 -7.99 7.57
C LYS A 68 -14.61 -8.71 6.36
N ALA A 69 -15.62 -8.13 5.71
CA ALA A 69 -16.26 -8.74 4.55
C ALA A 69 -15.31 -8.83 3.34
N ARG A 70 -14.50 -7.80 3.10
CA ARG A 70 -13.45 -7.82 2.07
C ARG A 70 -12.42 -8.90 2.34
N ARG A 71 -11.95 -9.03 3.59
CA ARG A 71 -11.05 -10.11 4.01
C ARG A 71 -11.67 -11.49 3.77
N ASN A 72 -12.94 -11.67 4.12
CA ASN A 72 -13.65 -12.93 3.89
C ASN A 72 -13.79 -13.26 2.39
N PHE A 73 -14.05 -12.26 1.55
CA PHE A 73 -14.05 -12.44 0.10
C PHE A 73 -12.68 -12.88 -0.42
N LEU A 74 -11.59 -12.21 -0.02
CA LEU A 74 -10.23 -12.61 -0.42
C LEU A 74 -9.89 -14.04 0.06
N LYS A 75 -10.39 -14.44 1.24
CA LYS A 75 -10.24 -15.79 1.79
C LYS A 75 -10.97 -16.88 1.00
N MET A 76 -11.82 -16.53 0.04
CA MET A 76 -12.39 -17.51 -0.89
C MET A 76 -11.33 -18.08 -1.82
N CYS A 77 -10.21 -17.37 -2.05
CA CYS A 77 -9.09 -17.88 -2.82
C CYS A 77 -8.33 -18.96 -2.02
N PRO A 78 -8.13 -20.19 -2.52
CA PRO A 78 -7.38 -21.22 -1.80
C PRO A 78 -5.95 -20.77 -1.43
N ALA A 79 -5.30 -20.01 -2.31
CA ALA A 79 -3.96 -19.47 -2.10
C ALA A 79 -3.86 -18.47 -0.94
N SER A 80 -4.99 -17.88 -0.50
CA SER A 80 -5.04 -16.85 0.54
C SER A 80 -4.54 -17.33 1.91
N SER A 81 -4.54 -18.64 2.15
CA SER A 81 -4.16 -19.27 3.41
C SER A 81 -3.07 -20.33 3.27
N GLU A 82 -2.40 -20.42 2.11
CA GLU A 82 -1.35 -21.40 1.86
C GLU A 82 -0.18 -21.27 2.84
N ASN A 83 0.17 -20.04 3.21
CA ASN A 83 1.22 -19.75 4.18
C ASN A 83 0.95 -18.44 4.92
N ARG A 84 1.81 -18.15 5.90
CA ARG A 84 1.70 -16.93 6.74
C ARG A 84 1.85 -15.64 5.94
N GLU A 85 2.67 -15.66 4.89
CA GLU A 85 2.90 -14.49 4.04
C GLU A 85 1.65 -14.15 3.21
N MET A 86 1.00 -15.15 2.61
CA MET A 86 -0.26 -14.98 1.89
C MET A 86 -1.40 -14.52 2.82
N ALA A 87 -1.47 -15.08 4.02
CA ALA A 87 -2.44 -14.62 5.02
C ALA A 87 -2.18 -13.16 5.43
N GLY A 88 -0.91 -12.77 5.60
CA GLY A 88 -0.50 -11.39 5.85
C GLY A 88 -0.87 -10.45 4.70
N LEU A 89 -0.68 -10.89 3.46
CA LEU A 89 -1.05 -10.13 2.26
C LEU A 89 -2.55 -9.85 2.20
N VAL A 90 -3.37 -10.87 2.45
CA VAL A 90 -4.83 -10.74 2.46
C VAL A 90 -5.29 -9.72 3.50
N ASP A 91 -4.67 -9.75 4.68
CA ASP A 91 -4.96 -8.81 5.75
C ASP A 91 -4.54 -7.39 5.37
N ALA A 92 -3.35 -7.23 4.78
CA ALA A 92 -2.82 -5.96 4.31
C ALA A 92 -3.65 -5.36 3.17
N ILE A 93 -4.07 -6.16 2.18
CA ILE A 93 -4.98 -5.73 1.11
C ILE A 93 -6.33 -5.30 1.70
N ALA A 94 -6.90 -6.10 2.60
CA ALA A 94 -8.18 -5.80 3.23
C ALA A 94 -8.15 -4.43 3.91
N GLU A 95 -7.06 -4.10 4.61
CA GLU A 95 -6.89 -2.85 5.35
C GLU A 95 -6.44 -1.67 4.48
N GLY A 96 -5.59 -1.89 3.48
CA GLY A 96 -4.95 -0.83 2.69
C GLY A 96 -5.64 -0.49 1.37
N ALA A 97 -6.21 -1.46 0.66
CA ALA A 97 -6.72 -1.25 -0.69
C ALA A 97 -7.86 -0.21 -0.73
N GLY A 98 -7.66 0.85 -1.53
CA GLY A 98 -8.58 1.99 -1.66
C GLY A 98 -8.57 2.95 -0.46
N ARG A 99 -7.58 2.85 0.43
CA ARG A 99 -7.43 3.70 1.62
C ARG A 99 -6.03 4.33 1.77
N CYS A 100 -5.17 4.08 0.79
CA CYS A 100 -3.77 4.52 0.79
C CYS A 100 -3.40 5.29 -0.49
N ASP A 101 -4.38 5.70 -1.29
CA ASP A 101 -4.13 6.60 -2.43
C ASP A 101 -3.76 8.01 -1.94
N ALA A 102 -3.18 8.82 -2.84
CA ALA A 102 -2.73 10.16 -2.50
C ALA A 102 -3.85 11.04 -1.96
N LYS A 103 -5.08 10.90 -2.47
CA LYS A 103 -6.23 11.69 -2.02
C LYS A 103 -6.53 11.39 -0.54
N GLU A 104 -6.60 10.12 -0.17
CA GLU A 104 -6.91 9.72 1.19
C GLU A 104 -5.76 10.05 2.15
N LEU A 105 -4.50 9.83 1.74
CA LEU A 105 -3.33 10.21 2.52
C LEU A 105 -3.29 11.72 2.79
N ASN A 106 -3.53 12.56 1.77
CA ASN A 106 -3.61 14.01 1.93
C ASN A 106 -4.77 14.44 2.86
N ARG A 107 -5.84 13.67 2.93
CA ARG A 107 -6.97 13.93 3.84
C ARG A 107 -6.64 13.55 5.27
N MET A 108 -6.12 12.35 5.48
CA MET A 108 -5.93 11.78 6.82
C MET A 108 -4.64 12.22 7.50
N MET A 109 -3.59 12.52 6.74
CA MET A 109 -2.31 12.98 7.27
C MET A 109 -2.26 14.51 7.43
N ARG A 110 -3.39 15.19 7.17
CA ARG A 110 -3.52 16.63 7.34
C ARG A 110 -3.51 17.00 8.81
N TYR A 111 -2.69 17.98 9.17
CA TYR A 111 -2.68 18.60 10.49
C TYR A 111 -2.58 20.11 10.35
N SER A 112 -2.83 20.82 11.46
CA SER A 112 -2.62 22.26 11.54
C SER A 112 -1.47 22.58 12.46
N ALA A 113 -0.64 23.54 12.06
CA ALA A 113 0.39 24.13 12.88
C ALA A 113 0.15 25.64 13.00
N TRP A 114 0.47 26.19 14.16
CA TRP A 114 0.55 27.64 14.33
C TRP A 114 1.93 28.09 13.90
N GLU A 115 1.97 29.10 13.05
CA GLU A 115 3.20 29.70 12.56
C GLU A 115 3.14 31.20 12.80
N GLU A 116 4.20 31.76 13.38
CA GLU A 116 4.35 33.19 13.52
C GLU A 116 4.80 33.78 12.19
N VAL A 117 3.97 34.66 11.64
CA VAL A 117 4.24 35.36 10.38
C VAL A 117 4.41 36.84 10.69
N CYS A 118 5.60 37.36 10.42
CA CYS A 118 5.94 38.78 10.62
C CYS A 118 6.11 39.50 9.28
N GLU A 119 5.64 40.74 9.21
CA GLU A 119 5.93 41.65 8.09
C GLU A 119 7.41 42.04 8.13
N GLN A 120 8.11 41.88 7.00
CA GLN A 120 9.47 42.37 6.85
C GLN A 120 9.43 43.80 6.31
N LYS A 121 9.90 44.77 7.11
CA LYS A 121 10.02 46.17 6.68
C LYS A 121 11.48 46.57 6.60
N THR A 122 11.86 47.17 5.48
CA THR A 122 13.20 47.73 5.29
C THR A 122 13.17 49.22 5.56
N TYR A 123 14.12 49.67 6.37
CA TYR A 123 14.28 51.05 6.79
C TYR A 123 15.65 51.55 6.35
N ASN A 124 15.75 52.82 5.97
CA ASN A 124 17.04 53.49 5.73
C ASN A 124 17.33 54.43 6.90
N ARG A 125 18.50 54.29 7.52
CA ARG A 125 19.00 55.23 8.52
C ARG A 125 20.46 55.55 8.22
N LEU A 126 20.76 56.83 8.02
CA LEU A 126 22.12 57.32 7.71
C LEU A 126 22.75 56.62 6.49
N GLY A 127 21.96 56.41 5.43
CA GLY A 127 22.42 55.75 4.22
C GLY A 127 22.58 54.23 4.32
N ARG A 128 22.31 53.62 5.49
CA ARG A 128 22.32 52.16 5.67
C ARG A 128 20.90 51.62 5.69
N ASN A 129 20.65 50.62 4.86
CA ASN A 129 19.41 49.86 4.89
C ASN A 129 19.48 48.76 5.95
N TYR A 130 18.43 48.60 6.73
CA TYR A 130 18.25 47.47 7.64
C TYR A 130 16.81 46.95 7.58
N THR A 131 16.64 45.64 7.74
CA THR A 131 15.32 44.99 7.75
C THR A 131 14.93 44.65 9.18
N LYS A 132 13.68 44.93 9.55
CA LYS A 132 13.11 44.60 10.84
C LYS A 132 11.80 43.84 10.65
N GLN A 133 11.58 42.86 11.51
CA GLN A 133 10.32 42.13 11.60
C GLN A 133 9.34 42.92 12.45
N GLU A 134 8.14 43.19 11.93
CA GLU A 134 7.07 43.89 12.63
C GLU A 134 5.74 43.19 12.38
N ASN A 135 4.69 43.55 13.14
CA ASN A 135 3.32 43.05 12.95
C ASN A 135 3.21 41.50 12.93
N CYS A 136 3.96 40.81 13.79
CA CYS A 136 3.93 39.35 13.91
C CYS A 136 2.55 38.85 14.34
N LYS A 137 2.02 37.85 13.63
CA LYS A 137 0.73 37.21 13.91
C LYS A 137 0.87 35.70 13.85
N LEU A 138 0.22 35.02 14.79
CA LEU A 138 0.06 33.56 14.74
C LEU A 138 -1.01 33.21 13.71
N VAL A 139 -0.60 32.57 12.63
CA VAL A 139 -1.47 32.12 11.55
C VAL A 139 -1.56 30.60 11.60
N LYS A 140 -2.77 30.06 11.51
CA LYS A 140 -3.00 28.62 11.40
C LYS A 140 -2.70 28.18 9.96
N LYS A 141 -1.67 27.37 9.77
CA LYS A 141 -1.36 26.74 8.48
C LYS A 141 -1.71 25.25 8.50
N PHE A 142 -2.18 24.75 7.36
CA PHE A 142 -2.44 23.33 7.15
C PHE A 142 -1.26 22.70 6.44
N ARG A 143 -0.84 21.52 6.92
CA ARG A 143 0.27 20.74 6.41
C ARG A 143 -0.13 19.28 6.30
N VAL A 144 0.63 18.48 5.57
CA VAL A 144 0.39 17.05 5.40
C VAL A 144 1.64 16.30 5.83
N ARG A 145 1.52 15.32 6.73
CA ARG A 145 2.70 14.56 7.18
C ARG A 145 3.24 13.66 6.04
N PRO A 146 4.58 13.51 5.94
CA PRO A 146 5.23 12.61 4.98
C PRO A 146 5.22 11.15 5.43
N ASP A 147 4.68 10.83 6.60
CA ASP A 147 4.58 9.47 7.11
C ASP A 147 3.32 8.75 6.65
N LYS A 148 3.45 7.47 6.32
CA LYS A 148 2.31 6.59 6.06
C LYS A 148 1.75 6.00 7.36
N PRO A 149 0.41 5.89 7.51
CA PRO A 149 -0.19 5.10 8.57
C PRO A 149 0.29 3.64 8.54
N GLN A 150 0.29 2.98 9.70
CA GLN A 150 0.82 1.61 9.83
C GLN A 150 0.18 0.62 8.84
N TYR A 151 -1.15 0.69 8.64
CA TYR A 151 -1.83 -0.19 7.71
C TYR A 151 -1.46 0.08 6.23
N CYS A 152 -1.12 1.32 5.88
CA CYS A 152 -0.62 1.63 4.54
C CYS A 152 0.82 1.16 4.35
N LYS A 153 1.67 1.27 5.39
CA LYS A 153 3.01 0.67 5.36
C LYS A 153 2.92 -0.85 5.19
N ALA A 154 2.11 -1.52 5.99
CA ALA A 154 1.90 -2.97 5.90
C ALA A 154 1.41 -3.43 4.53
N TYR A 155 0.63 -2.61 3.82
CA TYR A 155 0.18 -2.90 2.46
C TYR A 155 1.20 -2.60 1.39
N PHE A 156 1.90 -1.46 1.45
CA PHE A 156 2.84 -1.03 0.43
C PHE A 156 4.23 -1.66 0.53
N GLU A 157 4.65 -2.00 1.74
CA GLU A 157 5.95 -2.60 2.03
C GLU A 157 5.82 -4.13 2.18
N HIS A 158 4.66 -4.71 1.85
CA HIS A 158 4.49 -6.15 1.84
C HIS A 158 5.34 -6.75 0.71
N GLY A 159 6.09 -7.83 0.99
CA GLY A 159 7.03 -8.45 0.04
C GLY A 159 6.42 -9.00 -1.26
N LEU A 160 5.09 -9.06 -1.32
CA LEU A 160 4.31 -9.55 -2.48
C LEU A 160 3.54 -8.42 -3.19
N THR A 161 3.85 -7.15 -2.89
CA THR A 161 3.14 -6.01 -3.45
C THR A 161 4.09 -5.04 -4.15
N THR A 162 3.60 -4.41 -5.21
CA THR A 162 4.26 -3.31 -5.93
C THR A 162 3.45 -2.02 -5.89
N THR A 163 2.40 -1.97 -5.08
CA THR A 163 1.50 -0.81 -4.98
C THR A 163 2.14 0.39 -4.31
N GLY A 164 3.16 0.19 -3.47
CA GLY A 164 3.90 1.27 -2.80
C GLY A 164 4.54 2.27 -3.75
N ASP A 165 4.97 1.81 -4.93
CA ASP A 165 5.64 2.64 -5.93
C ASP A 165 4.69 3.63 -6.61
N LYS A 166 3.38 3.39 -6.51
CA LYS A 166 2.36 4.22 -7.13
C LYS A 166 1.93 5.42 -6.27
N VAL A 167 2.49 5.61 -5.07
CA VAL A 167 2.16 6.76 -4.22
C VAL A 167 3.40 7.30 -3.50
N ARG A 168 3.77 8.56 -3.79
CA ARG A 168 4.94 9.20 -3.18
C ARG A 168 4.62 10.57 -2.58
N TYR A 169 5.41 10.96 -1.59
CA TYR A 169 5.37 12.30 -1.04
C TYR A 169 6.27 13.24 -1.84
N VAL A 170 5.83 14.48 -2.06
CA VAL A 170 6.55 15.53 -2.79
C VAL A 170 6.47 16.85 -2.04
N GLY A 171 7.50 17.68 -2.20
CA GLY A 171 7.62 18.96 -1.49
C GLY A 171 8.15 18.81 -0.06
N GLU A 172 8.15 19.90 0.68
CA GLU A 172 8.56 19.92 2.08
C GLU A 172 7.35 20.02 3.00
N GLU A 173 7.32 19.22 4.07
CA GLU A 173 6.17 19.14 4.99
C GLU A 173 5.71 20.51 5.52
N LYS A 174 6.65 21.43 5.75
CA LYS A 174 6.36 22.73 6.36
C LYS A 174 5.77 23.76 5.37
N THR A 175 5.89 23.52 4.06
CA THR A 175 5.58 24.51 3.01
C THR A 175 4.54 23.98 2.02
N ASP A 176 4.93 23.09 1.11
CA ASP A 176 4.14 22.64 -0.05
C ASP A 176 3.98 21.10 -0.14
N GLY A 177 4.35 20.41 0.94
CA GLY A 177 4.37 18.96 1.04
C GLY A 177 3.00 18.29 0.86
N ARG A 178 2.95 17.26 0.00
CA ARG A 178 1.73 16.49 -0.30
C ARG A 178 2.03 15.10 -0.86
N TRP A 179 1.07 14.19 -0.73
CA TRP A 179 1.07 12.90 -1.43
C TRP A 179 0.59 13.05 -2.87
N VAL A 180 1.19 12.31 -3.81
CA VAL A 180 0.78 12.23 -5.21
C VAL A 180 0.78 10.78 -5.70
N ASP A 181 -0.20 10.44 -6.54
CA ASP A 181 -0.21 9.17 -7.24
C ASP A 181 0.80 9.23 -8.40
N VAL A 182 1.61 8.18 -8.54
CA VAL A 182 2.60 8.01 -9.59
C VAL A 182 2.03 7.03 -10.60
N ARG A 183 2.10 7.39 -11.89
CA ARG A 183 1.65 6.51 -12.98
C ARG A 183 2.70 5.45 -13.27
#